data_AF-A1YKD7-F1
#
_entry.id   AF-A1YKD7-F1
#
_cell.length_a   1.000
_cell.length_b   1.000
_cell.length_c   1.000
_cell.angle_alpha   90.00
_cell.angle_beta   90.00
_cell.angle_gamma   90.00
#
_symmetry.space_group_name_H-M   'P 1'
#
loop_
_entity.id
_entity.type
_entity.pdbx_description
1 polymer ?
#
loop_
_entity_poly.entity_id
_entity_poly.type
_entity_poly.pdbx_seq_one_letter_code
_entity_poly.pdbx_strand_id
1 'polypeptide(L)'
;AGQRLLYIPGRTVHHAAGSYRGEGKTDAKDAAIIADQARMRHDLQPLRAGDDIAVELRILTSRRSDLVADRTRAINRMRAQLLEYFPALERAFDYNKSRAALILLTG
;
A
#
# COMPACT_ATOMS: atom_id res chain seq x y z
N ALA A 1 5.58 -5.83 -31.85
CA ALA A 1 6.68 -6.67 -31.33
C ALA A 1 6.91 -6.33 -29.87
N GLY A 2 7.00 -7.33 -28.98
CA GLY A 2 6.91 -7.15 -27.52
C GLY A 2 8.13 -6.48 -26.90
N GLN A 3 7.88 -5.45 -26.08
CA GLN A 3 8.92 -4.82 -25.26
C GLN A 3 9.22 -5.68 -24.03
N ARG A 4 10.50 -5.78 -23.64
CA ARG A 4 10.92 -6.50 -22.44
C ARG A 4 10.61 -5.64 -21.21
N LEU A 5 9.74 -6.14 -20.33
CA LEU A 5 9.43 -5.48 -19.06
C LEU A 5 10.54 -5.76 -18.04
N LEU A 6 11.01 -4.71 -17.38
CA LEU A 6 12.02 -4.75 -16.33
C LEU A 6 11.43 -4.14 -15.05
N TYR A 7 11.82 -4.65 -13.89
CA TYR A 7 11.37 -4.16 -12.60
C TYR A 7 12.47 -3.37 -11.89
N ILE A 8 12.12 -2.16 -11.43
CA ILE A 8 12.95 -1.34 -10.56
C ILE A 8 12.26 -1.26 -9.19
N PRO A 9 12.87 -1.80 -8.12
CA PRO A 9 12.27 -1.73 -6.78
C PRO A 9 12.10 -0.28 -6.32
N GLY A 10 10.93 0.07 -5.80
CA GLY A 10 10.64 1.44 -5.31
C GLY A 10 11.61 1.90 -4.22
N ARG A 11 12.15 0.99 -3.40
CA ARG A 11 13.19 1.30 -2.41
C ARG A 11 14.48 1.80 -3.07
N THR A 12 14.86 1.23 -4.21
CA THR A 12 16.04 1.65 -4.97
C THR A 12 15.84 3.08 -5.48
N VAL A 13 14.67 3.36 -6.05
CA VAL A 13 14.30 4.71 -6.52
C VAL A 13 14.30 5.70 -5.34
N HIS A 14 13.73 5.33 -4.20
CA HIS A 14 13.71 6.16 -2.99
C HIS A 14 15.12 6.48 -2.48
N HIS A 15 16.02 5.49 -2.45
CA HIS A 15 17.42 5.72 -2.07
C HIS A 15 18.15 6.61 -3.08
N ALA A 16 17.91 6.41 -4.37
CA ALA A 16 18.46 7.26 -5.42
C ALA A 16 17.91 8.70 -5.35
N ALA A 17 16.65 8.90 -4.98
CA ALA A 17 15.99 10.21 -4.98
C ALA A 17 16.71 11.28 -4.12
N GLY A 18 17.47 10.85 -3.11
CA GLY A 18 18.29 11.73 -2.28
C GLY A 18 19.48 12.35 -3.00
N SER A 19 19.96 11.76 -4.10
CA SER A 19 21.07 12.31 -4.90
C SER A 19 20.61 13.29 -6.00
N TYR A 20 19.30 13.49 -6.17
CA TYR A 20 18.74 14.39 -7.19
C TYR A 20 18.28 15.71 -6.55
N ARG A 21 18.56 16.82 -7.23
CA ARG A 21 18.26 18.19 -6.75
C ARG A 21 16.76 18.39 -6.46
N GLY A 22 16.47 19.14 -5.39
CA GLY A 22 15.14 19.55 -4.97
C GLY A 22 14.58 18.72 -3.80
N GLU A 23 13.99 19.37 -2.81
CA GLU A 23 13.56 18.74 -1.54
C GLU A 23 12.10 18.25 -1.54
N GLY A 24 11.39 18.38 -2.66
CA GLY A 24 10.00 17.93 -2.80
C GLY A 24 9.87 16.59 -3.51
N LYS A 25 8.89 15.79 -3.08
CA LYS A 25 8.37 14.68 -3.89
C LYS A 25 7.47 15.27 -4.98
N THR A 26 7.82 15.03 -6.24
CA THR A 26 6.96 15.38 -7.38
C THR A 26 6.99 14.23 -8.38
N ASP A 27 5.86 13.96 -9.05
CA ASP A 27 5.77 12.87 -10.01
C ASP A 27 6.75 13.05 -11.18
N ALA A 28 7.00 14.30 -11.59
CA ALA A 28 7.99 14.63 -12.61
C ALA A 28 9.42 14.28 -12.17
N LYS A 29 9.77 14.54 -10.91
CA LYS A 29 11.06 14.16 -10.33
C LYS A 29 11.19 12.64 -10.26
N ASP A 30 10.18 11.96 -9.74
CA ASP A 30 10.17 10.50 -9.62
C ASP A 30 10.32 9.83 -10.99
N ALA A 31 9.62 10.32 -12.03
CA ALA A 31 9.75 9.83 -13.40
C ALA A 31 11.16 10.02 -13.98
N ALA A 32 11.77 11.19 -13.77
CA ALA A 32 13.13 11.46 -14.22
C ALA A 32 14.15 10.52 -13.54
N ILE A 33 14.02 10.32 -12.23
CA ILE A 33 14.87 9.39 -11.46
C ILE A 33 14.70 7.97 -11.99
N ILE A 34 13.46 7.49 -12.16
CA ILE A 34 13.18 6.14 -12.68
C ILE A 34 13.82 5.96 -14.06
N ALA A 35 13.67 6.93 -14.96
CA ALA A 35 14.25 6.87 -16.30
C ALA A 35 15.78 6.82 -16.28
N ASP A 36 16.41 7.59 -15.40
CA ASP A 36 17.87 7.64 -15.28
C ASP A 36 18.42 6.35 -14.65
N GLN A 37 17.78 5.86 -13.58
CA GLN A 37 18.09 4.56 -12.99
C GLN A 37 17.90 3.42 -14.00
N ALA A 38 16.84 3.48 -14.82
CA ALA A 38 16.59 2.50 -15.87
C ALA A 38 17.65 2.51 -16.97
N ARG A 39 18.19 3.68 -17.30
CA ARG A 39 19.20 3.86 -18.35
C ARG A 39 20.59 3.40 -17.91
N MET A 40 20.96 3.67 -16.65
CA MET A 40 22.31 3.44 -16.13
C MET A 40 22.54 2.01 -15.61
N ARG A 41 21.47 1.31 -15.21
CA ARG A 41 21.58 -0.03 -14.62
C ARG A 41 21.45 -1.13 -15.66
N HIS A 42 22.38 -2.07 -15.64
CA HIS A 42 22.38 -3.27 -16.49
C HIS A 42 21.87 -4.53 -15.76
N ASP A 43 21.66 -4.44 -14.45
CA ASP A 43 21.29 -5.54 -13.55
C ASP A 43 19.79 -5.55 -13.19
N LEU A 44 18.95 -4.91 -14.01
CA LEU A 44 17.51 -4.82 -13.75
C LEU A 44 16.83 -6.17 -13.94
N GLN A 45 16.01 -6.54 -12.96
CA GLN A 45 15.32 -7.83 -12.96
C GLN A 45 14.24 -7.85 -14.06
N PRO A 46 14.26 -8.83 -14.99
CA PRO A 46 13.18 -8.99 -15.96
C PRO A 46 11.88 -9.35 -15.25
N LEU A 47 10.81 -8.62 -15.57
CA LEU A 47 9.48 -8.96 -15.11
C LEU A 47 8.99 -10.14 -15.95
N ARG A 48 8.85 -11.30 -15.32
CA ARG A 48 8.24 -12.47 -15.95
C ARG A 48 6.73 -12.31 -15.90
N ALA A 49 6.04 -12.75 -16.95
CA ALA A 49 4.60 -12.95 -16.86
C ALA A 49 4.34 -13.89 -15.68
N GLY A 50 3.44 -13.50 -14.78
CA GLY A 50 3.13 -14.30 -13.59
C GLY A 50 2.60 -15.66 -14.02
N ASP A 51 3.09 -16.72 -13.38
CA ASP A 51 2.47 -18.03 -13.48
C ASP A 51 1.08 -18.01 -12.81
N ASP A 52 0.25 -19.01 -13.08
CA ASP A 52 -1.12 -19.08 -12.57
C ASP A 52 -1.15 -18.99 -11.02
N ILE A 53 -0.14 -19.53 -10.36
CA ILE A 53 0.04 -19.47 -8.90
C ILE A 53 0.25 -18.02 -8.43
N ALA A 54 1.13 -17.25 -9.07
CA ALA A 54 1.35 -15.85 -8.74
C ALA A 54 0.09 -15.00 -8.98
N VAL A 55 -0.70 -15.33 -10.01
CA VAL A 55 -1.98 -14.66 -10.27
C VAL A 55 -2.98 -14.95 -9.15
N GLU A 56 -3.14 -16.20 -8.75
CA GLU A 56 -4.04 -16.61 -7.67
C GLU A 56 -3.63 -15.99 -6.32
N LEU A 57 -2.33 -16.04 -5.99
CA LEU A 57 -1.78 -15.37 -4.80
C LEU A 57 -2.04 -13.86 -4.82
N ARG A 58 -1.96 -13.22 -5.99
CA ARG A 58 -2.27 -11.79 -6.13
C ARG A 58 -3.75 -11.50 -5.85
N ILE A 59 -4.67 -12.36 -6.30
CA ILE A 59 -6.10 -12.23 -5.99
C ILE A 59 -6.34 -12.33 -4.48
N LEU A 60 -5.76 -13.34 -3.83
CA LEU A 60 -5.90 -13.55 -2.38
C LEU A 60 -5.30 -12.40 -1.56
N THR A 61 -4.12 -11.92 -1.94
CA THR A 61 -3.44 -10.81 -1.26
C THR A 61 -4.14 -9.47 -1.51
N SER A 62 -4.71 -9.24 -2.69
CA SER A 62 -5.57 -8.07 -2.96
C SER A 62 -6.80 -8.10 -2.06
N ARG A 63 -7.54 -9.22 -2.04
CA ARG A 63 -8.72 -9.37 -1.17
C ARG A 63 -8.39 -9.16 0.30
N ARG A 64 -7.26 -9.70 0.77
CA ARG A 64 -6.79 -9.47 2.14
C ARG A 64 -6.54 -7.98 2.41
N SER A 65 -5.95 -7.27 1.46
CA SER A 65 -5.65 -5.84 1.58
C SER A 65 -6.94 -5.02 1.64
N ASP A 66 -7.92 -5.34 0.81
CA ASP A 66 -9.25 -4.72 0.82
C ASP A 66 -9.95 -4.92 2.16
N LEU A 67 -9.96 -6.15 2.69
CA LEU A 67 -10.54 -6.45 3.99
C LEU A 67 -9.87 -5.70 5.15
N VAL A 68 -8.54 -5.52 5.09
CA VAL A 68 -7.80 -4.73 6.09
C VAL A 68 -8.17 -3.25 5.99
N ALA A 69 -8.29 -2.72 4.78
CA ALA A 69 -8.70 -1.34 4.55
C ALA A 69 -10.15 -1.11 5.04
N ASP A 70 -11.06 -2.02 4.74
CA ASP A 70 -12.45 -1.99 5.19
C ASP A 70 -12.55 -2.06 6.71
N ARG A 71 -11.80 -2.96 7.35
CA ARG A 71 -11.71 -3.05 8.81
C ARG A 71 -11.24 -1.72 9.41
N THR A 72 -10.19 -1.13 8.85
CA THR A 72 -9.65 0.14 9.33
C THR A 72 -10.66 1.26 9.19
N ARG A 73 -11.36 1.33 8.04
CA ARG A 73 -12.45 2.29 7.81
C ARG A 73 -13.59 2.10 8.80
N ALA A 74 -13.99 0.86 9.09
CA ALA A 74 -15.04 0.58 10.06
C ALA A 74 -14.64 1.00 11.49
N ILE A 75 -13.41 0.72 11.93
CA ILE A 75 -12.88 1.17 13.22
C ILE A 75 -12.92 2.69 13.30
N ASN A 76 -12.42 3.39 12.29
CA ASN A 76 -12.34 4.86 12.31
C ASN A 76 -13.73 5.50 12.34
N ARG A 77 -14.72 4.94 11.64
CA ARG A 77 -16.11 5.39 11.73
C ARG A 77 -16.68 5.20 13.14
N MET A 78 -16.48 4.04 13.74
CA MET A 78 -16.94 3.77 15.11
C MET A 78 -16.30 4.74 16.11
N ARG A 79 -15.00 4.99 15.98
CA ARG A 79 -14.28 5.98 16.82
C ARG A 79 -14.87 7.37 16.67
N ALA A 80 -15.14 7.81 15.44
CA ALA A 80 -15.77 9.10 15.19
C ALA A 80 -17.14 9.21 15.88
N GLN A 81 -17.99 8.18 15.76
CA GLN A 81 -19.31 8.15 16.41
C GLN A 81 -19.19 8.15 17.94
N LEU A 82 -18.28 7.38 18.52
CA LEU A 82 -18.08 7.34 19.97
C LEU A 82 -17.50 8.65 20.51
N LEU A 83 -16.61 9.32 19.77
CA LEU A 83 -16.10 10.63 20.16
C LEU A 83 -17.22 11.69 20.18
N GLU A 84 -18.17 11.62 19.25
CA GLU A 84 -19.29 12.56 19.16
C GLU A 84 -20.25 12.43 20.34
N TYR A 85 -20.64 11.20 20.71
CA TYR A 85 -21.69 10.97 21.71
C TYR A 85 -21.17 10.52 23.09
N PHE A 86 -20.07 9.76 23.15
CA PHE A 86 -19.60 9.09 24.38
C PHE A 86 -18.05 9.05 24.48
N PRO A 87 -17.38 10.19 24.65
CA PRO A 87 -15.91 10.28 24.64
C PRO A 87 -15.23 9.52 25.79
N ALA A 88 -15.92 9.26 26.90
CA ALA A 88 -15.42 8.39 27.95
C ALA A 88 -15.35 6.92 27.53
N LEU A 89 -16.32 6.48 26.70
CA LEU A 89 -16.39 5.11 26.19
C LEU A 89 -15.33 4.86 25.10
N GLU A 90 -15.09 5.83 24.21
CA GLU A 90 -14.00 5.72 23.21
C GLU A 90 -12.66 5.46 23.88
N ARG A 91 -12.35 6.21 24.95
CA ARG A 91 -11.10 6.07 25.71
C ARG A 91 -10.98 4.73 26.47
N ALA A 92 -12.10 4.15 26.86
CA ALA A 92 -12.13 2.86 27.55
C ALA A 92 -11.97 1.67 26.60
N PHE A 93 -12.03 1.90 25.29
CA PHE A 93 -12.11 0.84 24.29
C PHE A 93 -10.73 0.42 23.74
N ASP A 94 -10.39 -0.87 23.87
CA ASP A 94 -9.18 -1.45 23.27
C ASP A 94 -9.47 -2.05 21.89
N TYR A 95 -9.23 -1.25 20.84
CA TYR A 95 -9.43 -1.65 19.44
C TYR A 95 -8.49 -2.76 18.95
N ASN A 96 -7.39 -3.04 19.66
CA ASN A 96 -6.45 -4.12 19.31
C ASN A 96 -6.93 -5.48 19.84
N LYS A 97 -7.56 -5.50 21.03
CA LYS A 97 -8.06 -6.74 21.65
C LYS A 97 -9.50 -7.07 21.28
N SER A 98 -10.32 -6.07 20.99
CA SER A 98 -11.75 -6.24 20.73
C SER A 98 -12.07 -6.51 19.25
N ARG A 99 -11.55 -7.62 18.70
CA ARG A 99 -11.87 -8.07 17.33
C ARG A 99 -13.37 -8.30 17.10
N ALA A 100 -14.12 -8.60 18.16
CA ALA A 100 -15.54 -8.90 18.14
C ALA A 100 -16.47 -7.66 18.20
N ALA A 101 -15.96 -6.45 18.44
CA ALA A 101 -16.83 -5.26 18.43
C ALA A 101 -17.21 -4.78 17.02
N LEU A 102 -16.60 -5.38 16.01
CA LEU A 102 -17.00 -5.27 14.61
C LEU A 102 -17.70 -6.57 14.19
N ILE A 103 -18.63 -7.08 14.99
CA ILE A 103 -19.60 -8.03 14.44
C ILE A 103 -20.50 -7.20 13.52
N LEU A 104 -20.33 -7.43 12.21
CA LEU A 104 -21.16 -6.87 11.17
C LEU A 104 -22.60 -7.35 11.41
N LEU A 105 -23.44 -6.51 12.02
CA LEU A 105 -24.89 -6.69 12.06
C LEU A 105 -25.44 -6.33 10.67
N THR A 106 -25.14 -7.14 9.67
CA THR A 106 -25.87 -7.12 8.40
C THR A 106 -26.37 -8.53 8.18
N GLY A 107 -27.69 -8.69 8.22
CA GLY A 107 -28.36 -9.84 7.62
C GLY A 107 -28.23 -9.85 6.11
#